data_AF-A0A542XM67-F1
#
_entry.id   AF-A0A542XM67-F1
#
_cell.length_a   1.000
_cell.length_b   1.000
_cell.length_c   1.000
_cell.angle_alpha   90.00
_cell.angle_beta   90.00
_cell.angle_gamma   90.00
#
_symmetry.space_group_name_H-M   'P 1'
#
loop_
_entity.id
_entity.type
_entity.pdbx_description
1 polymer ?
#
loop_
_entity_poly.entity_id
_entity_poly.type
_entity_poly.pdbx_seq_one_letter_code
_entity_poly.pdbx_strand_id
1 'polypeptide(L)'
;MAHELETFASQTAFASAKLSAWHQLGQISDDCMTTKKIMSTVWLGGWEVRKIPLQGMEITDRGVTKVDCPDKFMTVRTNPETGATESLGIVGEDYTTVQNEQVAEVLNLLVDESGAHFAKASTAEVRARRAVTGTGVDLKARAFNLLAV
;
A
#
# COMPACT_ATOMS: atom_id res chain seq x y z
N MET A 1 -26.22 1.16 -10.58
CA MET A 1 -25.89 2.43 -11.28
C MET A 1 -25.30 2.22 -12.67
N ALA A 2 -24.25 1.40 -12.88
CA ALA A 2 -23.70 1.22 -14.25
C ALA A 2 -24.65 0.48 -15.22
N HIS A 3 -25.63 -0.27 -14.72
CA HIS A 3 -26.56 -1.08 -15.53
C HIS A 3 -27.78 -0.32 -16.08
N GLU A 4 -27.92 0.99 -15.79
CA GLU A 4 -29.03 1.83 -16.30
C GLU A 4 -28.55 2.93 -17.25
N LEU A 5 -27.33 2.82 -17.76
CA LEU A 5 -26.81 3.79 -18.73
C LEU A 5 -27.19 3.34 -20.14
N GLU A 6 -27.77 4.27 -20.91
CA GLU A 6 -28.16 4.04 -22.29
C GLU A 6 -26.92 3.73 -23.15
N THR A 7 -26.93 2.58 -23.83
CA THR A 7 -25.83 2.12 -24.69
C THR A 7 -26.27 2.09 -26.15
N PHE A 8 -25.65 2.92 -26.98
CA PHE A 8 -25.71 2.83 -28.44
C PHE A 8 -24.67 1.83 -28.96
N ALA A 9 -24.71 1.52 -30.26
CA ALA A 9 -23.90 0.47 -30.90
C ALA A 9 -22.38 0.50 -30.58
N SER A 10 -21.82 1.66 -30.22
CA SER A 10 -20.41 1.79 -29.83
C SER A 10 -20.15 2.74 -28.65
N GLN A 11 -21.19 3.33 -28.03
CA GLN A 11 -21.02 4.40 -27.04
C GLN A 11 -22.07 4.35 -25.94
N THR A 12 -21.68 4.70 -24.71
CA THR A 12 -22.57 4.80 -23.56
C THR A 12 -22.83 6.26 -23.24
N ALA A 13 -24.10 6.66 -23.11
CA ALA A 13 -24.49 8.03 -22.80
C ALA A 13 -24.27 8.32 -21.30
N PHE A 14 -23.16 8.97 -20.99
CA PHE A 14 -22.84 9.43 -19.64
C PHE A 14 -22.05 10.73 -19.70
N ALA A 15 -22.46 11.70 -18.88
CA ALA A 15 -21.74 12.96 -18.69
C ALA A 15 -21.50 13.17 -17.19
N SER A 16 -20.26 13.45 -16.80
CA SER A 16 -19.91 13.85 -15.44
C SER A 16 -19.35 15.27 -15.45
N ALA A 17 -19.82 16.10 -14.53
CA ALA A 17 -19.33 17.47 -14.37
C ALA A 17 -17.91 17.54 -13.79
N LYS A 18 -17.44 16.48 -13.09
CA LYS A 18 -16.13 16.44 -12.44
C LYS A 18 -15.51 15.05 -12.52
N LEU A 19 -14.18 15.01 -12.65
CA LEU A 19 -13.40 13.79 -12.39
C LEU A 19 -13.43 13.47 -10.90
N SER A 20 -13.52 12.19 -10.55
CA SER A 20 -13.40 11.72 -9.17
C SER A 20 -12.13 12.27 -8.53
N ALA A 21 -12.19 12.67 -7.25
CA ALA A 21 -11.02 13.15 -6.52
C ALA A 21 -9.89 12.10 -6.49
N TRP A 22 -10.24 10.82 -6.41
CA TRP A 22 -9.26 9.73 -6.42
C TRP A 22 -8.51 9.59 -7.75
N HIS A 23 -9.13 9.97 -8.87
CA HIS A 23 -8.48 9.99 -10.20
C HIS A 23 -7.43 11.12 -10.33
N GLN A 24 -7.38 12.03 -9.35
CA GLN A 24 -6.44 13.15 -9.33
C GLN A 24 -5.30 12.94 -8.34
N LEU A 25 -5.39 11.94 -7.46
CA LEU A 25 -4.40 11.67 -6.41
C LEU A 25 -3.30 10.68 -6.81
N GLY A 26 -3.41 10.04 -7.98
CA GLY A 26 -2.46 9.02 -8.44
C GLY A 26 -2.45 8.84 -9.95
N GLN A 27 -1.71 7.84 -10.44
CA GLN A 27 -1.70 7.51 -11.85
C GLN A 27 -2.76 6.47 -12.21
N ILE A 28 -3.48 6.72 -13.30
CA ILE A 28 -4.46 5.80 -13.86
C ILE A 28 -3.79 4.98 -14.95
N SER A 29 -3.92 3.66 -14.86
CA SER A 29 -3.46 2.73 -15.89
C SER A 29 -4.65 2.03 -16.53
N ASP A 30 -4.58 1.88 -17.85
CA ASP A 30 -5.55 1.12 -18.62
C ASP A 30 -5.31 -0.39 -18.51
N ASP A 31 -4.05 -0.80 -18.30
CA ASP A 31 -3.63 -2.20 -18.14
C ASP A 31 -3.39 -2.61 -16.68
N CYS A 32 -3.45 -3.93 -16.41
CA CYS A 32 -2.96 -4.53 -15.17
C CYS A 32 -1.46 -4.24 -15.05
N MET A 33 -1.08 -3.35 -14.14
CA MET A 33 0.33 -3.01 -13.94
C MET A 33 1.06 -4.18 -13.28
N THR A 34 2.21 -4.53 -13.84
CA THR A 34 3.18 -5.36 -13.12
C THR A 34 3.73 -4.57 -11.95
N THR A 35 4.13 -5.27 -10.90
CA THR A 35 4.65 -4.65 -9.70
C THR A 35 5.88 -3.76 -9.93
N LYS A 36 6.73 -4.12 -10.90
CA LYS A 36 7.86 -3.28 -11.33
C LYS A 36 7.38 -1.93 -11.88
N LYS A 37 6.31 -1.94 -12.69
CA LYS A 37 5.70 -0.73 -13.25
C LYS A 37 5.02 0.09 -12.15
N ILE A 38 4.39 -0.54 -11.16
CA ILE A 38 3.84 0.15 -9.98
C ILE A 38 4.96 0.89 -9.24
N MET A 39 6.05 0.21 -8.89
CA MET A 39 7.15 0.82 -8.12
C MET A 39 7.78 2.03 -8.83
N SER A 40 7.94 1.98 -10.15
CA SER A 40 8.52 3.09 -10.92
C SER A 40 7.54 4.22 -11.24
N THR A 41 6.24 3.94 -11.35
CA THR A 41 5.28 4.87 -11.97
C THR A 41 4.42 5.62 -10.96
N VAL A 42 4.25 5.10 -9.74
CA VAL A 42 3.42 5.73 -8.68
C VAL A 42 4.21 6.16 -7.44
N TRP A 43 5.52 6.40 -7.60
CA TRP A 43 6.38 6.91 -6.52
C TRP A 43 6.33 6.04 -5.26
N LEU A 44 6.21 4.72 -5.45
CA LEU A 44 6.14 3.76 -4.35
C LEU A 44 7.50 3.13 -4.05
N GLY A 45 8.46 3.20 -4.96
CA GLY A 45 9.81 2.69 -4.76
C GLY A 45 10.84 3.76 -4.37
N GLY A 46 11.98 3.32 -3.86
CA GLY A 46 13.17 4.15 -3.62
C GLY A 46 13.14 5.00 -2.35
N TRP A 47 12.22 4.72 -1.42
CA TRP A 47 12.08 5.49 -0.18
C TRP A 47 13.07 5.10 0.92
N GLU A 48 13.81 4.00 0.76
CA GLU A 48 14.85 3.53 1.69
C GLU A 48 14.49 3.67 3.17
N VAL A 49 13.39 3.03 3.57
CA VAL A 49 12.88 3.12 4.94
C VAL A 49 13.84 2.40 5.89
N ARG A 50 14.34 3.08 6.93
CA ARG A 50 15.34 2.50 7.84
C ARG A 50 15.16 3.02 9.26
N LYS A 51 15.71 2.28 10.22
CA LYS A 51 15.84 2.73 11.62
C LYS A 51 17.15 3.47 11.81
N ILE A 52 17.11 4.56 12.55
CA ILE A 52 18.30 5.25 13.07
C ILE A 52 18.21 5.39 14.60
N PRO A 53 19.32 5.41 15.33
CA PRO A 53 19.31 5.65 16.77
C PRO A 53 18.60 6.97 17.13
N LEU A 54 17.78 6.95 18.18
CA LEU A 54 17.13 8.16 18.68
C LEU A 54 17.99 8.83 19.76
N GLN A 55 18.17 10.14 19.62
CA GLN A 55 18.76 10.99 20.66
C GLN A 55 17.80 12.14 20.97
N GLY A 56 17.58 12.40 22.25
CA GLY A 56 16.91 13.59 22.74
C GLY A 56 17.89 14.76 22.85
N MET A 57 17.38 15.99 22.72
CA MET A 57 18.12 17.20 23.09
C MET A 57 17.43 17.83 24.29
N GLU A 58 18.12 17.85 25.42
CA GLU A 58 17.70 18.60 26.59
C GLU A 58 18.20 20.03 26.48
N ILE A 59 17.29 21.00 26.47
CA ILE A 59 17.60 22.43 26.37
C ILE A 59 17.28 23.06 27.72
N THR A 60 18.30 23.58 28.39
CA THR A 60 18.17 24.28 29.68
C THR A 60 18.93 25.59 29.65
N ASP A 61 18.75 26.42 30.67
CA ASP A 61 19.55 27.65 30.88
C ASP A 61 21.05 27.36 31.03
N ARG A 62 21.44 26.10 31.24
CA ARG A 62 22.83 25.64 31.35
C ARG A 62 23.44 25.16 30.02
N GLY A 63 22.64 25.12 28.95
CA GLY A 63 23.07 24.70 27.62
C GLY A 63 22.23 23.56 27.04
N VAL A 64 22.75 22.98 25.95
CA VAL A 64 22.12 21.89 25.20
C VAL A 64 22.90 20.59 25.42
N THR A 65 22.23 19.58 25.98
CA THR A 65 22.82 18.25 26.23
C THR A 65 22.11 17.20 25.37
N LYS A 66 22.88 16.26 24.80
CA LYS A 66 22.32 15.09 24.11
C LYS A 66 22.00 14.00 25.13
N VAL A 67 20.81 13.45 25.06
CA VAL A 67 20.34 12.34 25.90
C VAL A 67 20.16 11.12 25.00
N ASP A 68 20.90 10.05 25.29
CA ASP A 68 20.78 8.81 24.52
C ASP A 68 19.51 8.04 24.89
N CYS A 69 18.88 7.43 23.89
CA CYS A 69 17.73 6.54 24.07
C CYS A 69 18.06 5.18 23.43
N PRO A 70 18.84 4.31 24.09
CA PRO A 70 19.38 3.08 23.48
C PRO A 70 18.29 2.14 22.94
N ASP A 71 17.14 2.08 23.61
CA ASP A 71 16.04 1.16 23.27
C ASP A 71 15.01 1.79 22.32
N LYS A 72 15.30 2.98 21.78
CA LYS A 72 14.40 3.72 20.88
C LYS A 72 15.11 4.09 19.58
N PHE A 73 14.36 3.94 18.50
CA PHE A 73 14.82 4.24 17.15
C PHE A 73 13.84 5.18 16.48
N MET A 74 14.34 6.02 15.59
CA MET A 74 13.50 6.76 14.66
C MET A 74 13.43 6.00 13.35
N THR A 75 12.23 5.73 12.87
CA THR A 75 12.03 5.27 11.49
C THR A 75 12.10 6.49 10.59
N VAL A 76 12.98 6.43 9.61
CA VAL A 76 13.16 7.48 8.60
C VAL A 76 13.02 6.91 7.20
N ARG A 77 12.73 7.78 6.25
CA ARG A 77 12.75 7.47 4.82
C ARG A 77 13.62 8.49 4.08
N THR A 78 14.22 8.09 2.98
CA THR A 78 14.86 9.00 2.03
C THR A 78 13.84 9.38 0.98
N ASN A 79 13.59 10.67 0.80
CA ASN A 79 12.76 11.14 -0.29
C ASN A 79 13.53 10.96 -1.62
N PRO A 80 13.04 10.18 -2.59
CA PRO A 80 13.78 9.87 -3.81
C PRO A 80 13.97 11.08 -4.73
N GLU A 81 13.14 12.12 -4.59
CA GLU A 81 13.25 13.35 -5.39
C GLU A 81 14.23 14.34 -4.76
N THR A 82 14.14 14.54 -3.45
CA THR A 82 14.92 15.58 -2.75
C THR A 82 16.19 15.05 -2.08
N GLY A 83 16.31 13.73 -1.91
CA GLY A 83 17.36 13.08 -1.12
C GLY A 83 17.26 13.35 0.39
N ALA A 84 16.24 14.09 0.84
CA ALA A 84 16.09 14.44 2.25
C ALA A 84 15.71 13.23 3.09
N THR A 85 16.28 13.13 4.29
CA THR A 85 15.85 12.14 5.28
C THR A 85 14.67 12.70 6.05
N GLU A 86 13.52 12.04 5.95
CA GLU A 86 12.26 12.43 6.57
C GLU A 86 11.92 11.48 7.71
N SER A 87 11.47 12.02 8.85
CA SER A 87 11.04 11.23 10.00
C SER A 87 9.62 10.71 9.81
N LEU A 88 9.41 9.42 10.07
CA LEU A 88 8.10 8.76 10.06
C LEU A 88 7.54 8.53 11.46
N GLY A 89 8.41 8.32 12.45
CA GLY A 89 7.99 8.09 13.84
C GLY A 89 9.06 7.42 14.67
N ILE A 90 8.75 7.22 15.95
CA ILE A 90 9.64 6.56 16.93
C ILE A 90 9.11 5.14 17.17
N VAL A 91 10.03 4.18 17.17
CA VAL A 91 9.76 2.76 17.35
C VAL A 91 10.71 2.13 18.37
N GLY A 92 10.35 0.96 18.89
CA GLY A 92 11.22 0.15 19.74
C GLY A 92 12.16 -0.74 18.93
N GLU A 93 12.97 -1.52 19.64
CA GLU A 93 13.95 -2.44 19.07
C GLU A 93 13.32 -3.49 18.13
N ASP A 94 12.21 -4.10 18.53
CA ASP A 94 11.56 -5.20 17.80
C ASP A 94 10.86 -4.77 16.49
N TYR A 95 10.77 -3.47 16.22
CA TYR A 95 10.12 -2.99 15.00
C TYR A 95 10.98 -3.31 13.77
N THR A 96 10.40 -4.01 12.80
CA THR A 96 11.06 -4.35 11.54
C THR A 96 10.56 -3.46 10.42
N THR A 97 11.48 -2.76 9.76
CA THR A 97 11.18 -1.98 8.55
C THR A 97 11.07 -2.91 7.34
N VAL A 98 9.96 -2.83 6.62
CA VAL A 98 9.74 -3.58 5.37
C VAL A 98 9.69 -2.58 4.22
N GLN A 99 10.45 -2.85 3.16
CA GLN A 99 10.42 -2.02 1.95
C GLN A 99 9.22 -2.37 1.09
N ASN A 100 8.70 -1.38 0.38
CA ASN A 100 7.63 -1.60 -0.59
C ASN A 100 8.05 -2.62 -1.65
N GLU A 101 9.32 -2.61 -2.07
CA GLU A 101 9.94 -3.53 -3.02
C GLU A 101 9.88 -4.98 -2.55
N GLN A 102 10.06 -5.23 -1.25
CA GLN A 102 9.96 -6.57 -0.67
C GLN A 102 8.51 -7.06 -0.68
N VAL A 103 7.56 -6.20 -0.32
CA VAL A 103 6.12 -6.53 -0.41
C VAL A 103 5.73 -6.81 -1.85
N ALA A 104 6.23 -6.00 -2.78
CA ALA A 104 6.06 -6.13 -4.20
C ALA A 104 6.51 -7.51 -4.72
N GLU A 105 7.71 -7.93 -4.33
CA GLU A 105 8.27 -9.21 -4.72
C GLU A 105 7.40 -10.38 -4.23
N VAL A 106 6.98 -10.34 -2.97
CA VAL A 106 6.05 -11.35 -2.41
C VAL A 106 4.74 -11.40 -3.19
N LEU A 107 4.18 -10.25 -3.56
CA LEU A 107 2.95 -10.19 -4.35
C LEU A 107 3.14 -10.76 -5.76
N ASN A 108 4.30 -10.55 -6.39
CA ASN A 108 4.62 -11.17 -7.68
C ASN A 108 4.67 -12.69 -7.56
N LEU A 109 5.38 -13.21 -6.55
CA LEU A 109 5.48 -14.66 -6.32
C LEU A 109 4.09 -15.28 -6.14
N LEU A 110 3.20 -14.61 -5.41
CA LEU A 110 1.81 -15.07 -5.25
C LEU A 110 1.04 -15.07 -6.58
N VAL A 111 1.21 -14.02 -7.40
CA VAL A 111 0.60 -13.93 -8.73
C VAL A 111 1.08 -15.06 -9.63
N ASP A 112 2.39 -15.32 -9.64
CA ASP A 112 3.02 -16.34 -10.49
C ASP A 112 2.57 -17.75 -10.09
N GLU A 113 2.53 -18.07 -8.79
CA GLU A 113 2.13 -19.39 -8.30
C GLU A 113 0.62 -19.65 -8.39
N SER A 114 -0.21 -18.62 -8.22
CA SER A 114 -1.67 -18.79 -8.18
C SER A 114 -2.37 -18.53 -9.52
N GLY A 115 -1.66 -17.99 -10.51
CA GLY A 115 -2.26 -17.46 -11.73
C GLY A 115 -3.18 -16.26 -11.48
N ALA A 116 -3.03 -15.58 -10.33
CA ALA A 116 -3.78 -14.37 -10.01
C ALA A 116 -3.27 -13.19 -10.85
N HIS A 117 -4.06 -12.12 -10.95
CA HIS A 117 -3.66 -10.89 -11.62
C HIS A 117 -3.95 -9.68 -10.73
N PHE A 118 -3.12 -8.64 -10.83
CA PHE A 118 -3.39 -7.36 -10.18
C PHE A 118 -4.59 -6.69 -10.84
N ALA A 119 -5.71 -6.59 -10.12
CA ALA A 119 -6.93 -5.97 -10.63
C ALA A 119 -7.25 -4.64 -9.91
N LYS A 120 -7.96 -3.74 -10.59
CA LYS A 120 -8.46 -2.50 -9.97
C LYS A 120 -9.38 -2.86 -8.80
N ALA A 121 -9.19 -2.24 -7.63
CA ALA A 121 -9.96 -2.52 -6.42
C ALA A 121 -11.50 -2.41 -6.60
N SER A 122 -11.96 -1.68 -7.63
CA SER A 122 -13.37 -1.44 -7.93
C SER A 122 -13.97 -2.34 -9.02
N THR A 123 -13.20 -3.24 -9.65
CA THR A 123 -13.74 -4.04 -10.77
C THR A 123 -14.89 -4.94 -10.32
N ALA A 124 -15.92 -5.02 -11.17
CA ALA A 124 -17.11 -5.84 -10.92
C ALA A 124 -16.75 -7.32 -10.75
N GLU A 125 -15.72 -7.81 -11.44
CA GLU A 125 -15.18 -9.16 -11.28
C GLU A 125 -14.54 -9.38 -9.90
N VAL A 126 -13.78 -8.43 -9.35
CA VAL A 126 -13.23 -8.54 -7.98
C VAL A 126 -14.36 -8.57 -6.93
N ARG A 127 -15.42 -7.80 -7.14
CA ARG A 127 -16.62 -7.81 -6.28
C ARG A 127 -17.45 -9.09 -6.45
N ALA A 128 -17.62 -9.56 -7.69
CA ALA A 128 -18.37 -10.77 -8.01
C ALA A 128 -17.62 -12.03 -7.57
N ARG A 129 -16.30 -12.11 -7.71
CA ARG A 129 -15.48 -13.23 -7.26
C ARG A 129 -15.40 -13.32 -5.72
N ARG A 130 -15.45 -12.18 -5.03
CA ARG A 130 -15.64 -12.11 -3.56
C ARG A 130 -17.02 -12.58 -3.11
N ALA A 131 -18.04 -12.46 -3.97
CA ALA A 131 -19.43 -12.79 -3.67
C ALA A 131 -19.87 -14.19 -4.17
N VAL A 132 -19.24 -14.75 -5.21
CA VAL A 132 -19.81 -15.87 -5.98
C VAL A 132 -18.91 -17.12 -6.09
N THR A 133 -17.56 -17.05 -5.98
CA THR A 133 -16.71 -18.22 -6.33
C THR A 133 -15.47 -18.49 -5.46
N GLY A 134 -15.44 -18.03 -4.21
CA GLY A 134 -14.31 -18.34 -3.32
C GLY A 134 -14.53 -19.60 -2.49
N THR A 135 -13.62 -20.57 -2.58
CA THR A 135 -13.35 -21.56 -1.50
C THR A 135 -13.10 -20.90 -0.14
N GLY A 136 -12.93 -19.58 -0.10
CA GLY A 136 -12.84 -18.75 1.12
C GLY A 136 -14.09 -18.73 2.00
N VAL A 137 -15.29 -19.09 1.51
CA VAL A 137 -16.45 -19.31 2.40
C VAL A 137 -16.25 -20.59 3.21
N ASP A 138 -15.85 -21.68 2.56
CA ASP A 138 -15.51 -22.94 3.23
C ASP A 138 -14.24 -22.84 4.08
N LEU A 139 -13.22 -22.10 3.64
CA LEU A 139 -12.00 -21.87 4.41
C LEU A 139 -12.27 -21.02 5.64
N LYS A 140 -13.14 -20.00 5.54
CA LYS A 140 -13.58 -19.21 6.70
C LYS A 140 -14.45 -20.03 7.64
N ALA A 141 -15.37 -20.85 7.12
CA ALA A 141 -16.20 -21.74 7.93
C ALA A 141 -15.36 -22.80 8.67
N ARG A 142 -14.35 -23.39 8.01
CA ARG A 142 -13.40 -24.33 8.63
C ARG A 142 -12.48 -23.65 9.64
N ALA A 143 -11.98 -22.45 9.36
CA ALA A 143 -11.18 -21.68 10.31
C ALA A 143 -11.99 -21.25 11.55
N PHE A 144 -13.28 -20.95 11.38
CA PHE A 144 -14.18 -20.65 12.50
C PHE A 144 -14.46 -21.89 13.37
N ASN A 145 -14.65 -23.07 12.76
CA ASN A 145 -14.82 -24.33 13.47
C ASN A 145 -13.54 -24.81 14.18
N LEU A 146 -12.35 -24.43 13.71
CA LEU A 146 -11.06 -24.72 14.36
C LEU A 146 -10.74 -23.80 15.55
N LEU A 147 -11.43 -22.66 15.65
CA LEU A 147 -11.28 -21.66 16.73
C LEU A 147 -12.40 -21.73 17.77
N ALA A 148 -13.46 -22.50 17.51
CA ALA A 148 -14.48 -22.83 18.49
C ALA A 148 -14.03 -24.08 19.26
N VAL A 149 -13.59 -23.90 20.50
CA VAL A 149 -13.52 -24.96 21.51
C VAL A 149 -14.94 -25.35 21.91
#